data_AF-A0A4Y2BA23-F1
#
_entry.id   AF-A0A4Y2BA23-F1
#
_cell.length_a   1.000
_cell.length_b   1.000
_cell.length_c   1.000
_cell.angle_alpha   90.00
_cell.angle_beta   90.00
_cell.angle_gamma   90.00
#
_symmetry.space_group_name_H-M   'P 1'
#
loop_
_entity.id
_entity.type
_entity.pdbx_description
1 polymer ?
#
loop_
_entity_poly.entity_id
_entity_poly.type
_entity_poly.pdbx_seq_one_letter_code
_entity_poly.pdbx_strand_id
1 'polypeptide(L)'
;MYPAKPYNPDFASNSYARSYLSLFTDLNRYHNFQNININYNQYKNGYALHAIDLTPDFASNESHTSVNKIGNISIDLKFKEALSETVSLVVYAEFRNTIEIDRSRSVFIDY
;
A
#
# COMPACT_ATOMS: atom_id res chain seq x y z
N MET A 1 -3.56 12.16 7.37
CA MET A 1 -4.01 10.76 7.47
C MET A 1 -4.22 10.24 6.06
N TYR A 2 -3.64 9.08 5.74
CA TYR A 2 -3.77 8.44 4.43
C TYR A 2 -4.58 7.14 4.58
N PRO A 3 -5.52 6.86 3.66
CA PRO A 3 -6.06 7.78 2.67
C PRO A 3 -6.85 8.93 3.33
N ALA A 4 -7.01 10.06 2.63
CA ALA A 4 -7.74 11.23 3.15
C ALA A 4 -9.20 10.90 3.54
N LYS A 5 -9.83 9.99 2.80
CA LYS A 5 -11.11 9.36 3.18
C LYS A 5 -10.85 7.88 3.45
N PRO A 6 -11.12 7.37 4.66
CA PRO A 6 -10.97 5.95 4.98
C PRO A 6 -11.67 5.06 3.96
N TYR A 7 -11.12 3.87 3.71
CA TYR A 7 -11.84 2.85 2.97
C TYR A 7 -12.95 2.27 3.86
N ASN A 8 -14.13 2.11 3.29
CA ASN A 8 -15.28 1.50 3.96
C ASN A 8 -16.02 0.60 2.96
N PRO A 9 -15.37 -0.48 2.46
CA PRO A 9 -16.01 -1.40 1.53
C PRO A 9 -17.13 -2.17 2.24
N ASP A 10 -18.23 -2.37 1.54
CA ASP A 10 -19.28 -3.31 1.93
C ASP A 10 -19.35 -4.42 0.89
N PHE A 11 -18.72 -5.54 1.24
CA PHE A 11 -18.65 -6.72 0.38
C PHE A 11 -20.02 -7.40 0.21
N ALA A 12 -20.93 -7.26 1.18
CA ALA A 12 -22.26 -7.87 1.12
C ALA A 12 -23.17 -7.16 0.11
N SER A 13 -23.10 -5.82 0.04
CA SER A 13 -23.85 -5.02 -0.94
C SER A 13 -23.11 -4.81 -2.27
N ASN A 14 -21.96 -5.45 -2.47
CA ASN A 14 -21.05 -5.24 -3.60
C ASN A 14 -20.54 -3.79 -3.77
N SER A 15 -20.46 -3.03 -2.67
CA SER A 15 -19.95 -1.67 -2.64
C SER A 15 -18.47 -1.65 -2.23
N TYR A 16 -17.58 -2.04 -3.15
CA TYR A 16 -16.13 -2.08 -2.89
C TYR A 16 -15.28 -1.60 -4.08
N ALA A 17 -15.91 -0.99 -5.10
CA ALA A 17 -15.24 -0.49 -6.30
C ALA A 17 -14.08 0.46 -6.00
N ARG A 18 -14.24 1.38 -5.04
CA ARG A 18 -13.16 2.32 -4.66
C ARG A 18 -11.94 1.59 -4.09
N SER A 19 -12.15 0.60 -3.22
CA SER A 19 -11.07 -0.18 -2.61
C SER A 19 -10.37 -1.08 -3.62
N TYR A 20 -11.13 -1.68 -4.53
CA TYR A 20 -10.55 -2.46 -5.61
C TYR A 20 -9.74 -1.58 -6.58
N LEU A 21 -10.30 -0.43 -6.99
CA LEU A 21 -9.62 0.50 -7.89
C LEU A 21 -8.34 1.06 -7.26
N SER A 22 -8.36 1.37 -5.96
CA SER A 22 -7.18 1.93 -5.30
C SER A 22 -5.98 0.98 -5.31
N LEU A 23 -6.21 -0.32 -5.34
CA LEU A 23 -5.14 -1.31 -5.47
C LEU A 23 -4.32 -1.10 -6.75
N PHE A 24 -4.95 -0.65 -7.84
CA PHE A 24 -4.27 -0.38 -9.11
C PHE A 24 -3.65 1.02 -9.14
N THR A 25 -4.27 2.02 -8.53
CA THR A 25 -3.71 3.38 -8.48
C THR A 25 -2.46 3.41 -7.61
N ASP A 26 -2.54 2.81 -6.42
CA ASP A 26 -1.50 2.95 -5.38
C ASP A 26 -0.32 2.01 -5.62
N LEU A 27 -0.48 1.02 -6.51
CA LEU A 27 0.64 0.24 -7.05
C LEU A 27 1.17 0.79 -8.38
N ASN A 28 0.67 1.94 -8.84
CA ASN A 28 1.01 2.52 -10.14
C ASN A 28 0.81 1.50 -11.30
N ARG A 29 -0.29 0.73 -11.24
CA ARG A 29 -0.68 -0.30 -12.20
C ARG A 29 -1.93 0.04 -13.02
N TYR A 30 -2.57 1.18 -12.75
CA TYR A 30 -3.81 1.60 -13.41
C TYR A 30 -3.70 1.73 -14.95
N HIS A 31 -2.48 1.84 -15.49
CA HIS A 31 -2.20 1.92 -16.94
C HIS A 31 -1.10 0.97 -17.43
N ASN A 32 -0.65 0.02 -16.59
CA ASN A 32 0.43 -0.90 -16.94
C ASN A 32 -0.12 -2.28 -17.33
N PHE A 33 0.51 -2.93 -18.30
CA PHE A 33 0.17 -4.30 -18.75
C PHE A 33 0.38 -5.37 -17.67
N GLN A 34 1.03 -5.04 -16.56
CA GLN A 34 1.24 -5.95 -15.44
C GLN A 34 -0.01 -6.04 -14.57
N ASN A 35 -0.66 -7.20 -14.62
CA ASN A 35 -1.86 -7.49 -13.85
C ASN A 35 -1.49 -7.91 -12.42
N ILE A 36 -2.25 -7.42 -11.43
CA ILE A 36 -2.17 -7.81 -10.01
C ILE A 36 -2.75 -9.24 -9.79
N ASN A 37 -3.36 -9.81 -10.83
CA ASN A 37 -3.94 -11.15 -10.86
C ASN A 37 -5.04 -11.37 -9.79
N ILE A 38 -5.72 -10.29 -9.43
CA ILE A 38 -6.89 -10.29 -8.57
C ILE A 38 -8.00 -9.59 -9.35
N ASN A 39 -9.03 -10.33 -9.74
CA ASN A 39 -10.21 -9.73 -10.38
C ASN A 39 -11.19 -9.16 -9.34
N TYR A 40 -12.17 -8.38 -9.81
CA TYR A 40 -13.14 -7.71 -8.95
C TYR A 40 -13.87 -8.68 -8.01
N ASN A 41 -14.28 -9.85 -8.50
CA ASN A 41 -14.98 -10.84 -7.68
C ASN A 41 -14.03 -11.53 -6.67
N GLN A 42 -12.79 -11.85 -7.07
CA GLN A 42 -11.79 -12.41 -6.16
C GLN A 42 -11.48 -11.46 -5.01
N TYR A 43 -11.40 -10.15 -5.29
CA TYR A 43 -11.11 -9.14 -4.28
C TYR A 43 -12.05 -9.24 -3.06
N LYS A 44 -13.37 -9.34 -3.28
CA LYS A 44 -14.32 -9.51 -2.16
C LYS A 44 -14.30 -10.90 -1.53
N ASN A 45 -13.79 -11.91 -2.23
CA ASN A 45 -13.82 -13.32 -1.82
C ASN A 45 -12.46 -13.78 -1.26
N GLY A 46 -11.90 -13.01 -0.33
CA GLY A 46 -10.68 -13.39 0.40
C GLY A 46 -9.36 -12.88 -0.18
N TYR A 47 -9.37 -12.15 -1.30
CA TYR A 47 -8.18 -11.54 -1.91
C TYR A 47 -8.16 -10.01 -1.75
N ALA A 48 -8.81 -9.48 -0.71
CA ALA A 48 -8.83 -8.04 -0.46
C ALA A 48 -7.45 -7.58 0.01
N LEU A 49 -6.75 -6.83 -0.86
CA LEU A 49 -5.48 -6.17 -0.56
C LEU A 49 -5.67 -4.65 -0.56
N HIS A 50 -5.05 -3.98 0.41
CA HIS A 50 -4.96 -2.53 0.45
C HIS A 50 -3.50 -2.12 0.25
N ALA A 51 -3.21 -1.55 -0.91
CA ALA A 51 -1.96 -0.85 -1.16
C ALA A 51 -2.17 0.63 -0.81
N ILE A 52 -1.13 1.26 -0.24
CA ILE A 52 -1.11 2.69 0.05
C ILE A 52 0.26 3.21 -0.41
N ASP A 53 0.25 4.10 -1.39
CA ASP A 53 1.45 4.82 -1.77
C ASP A 53 1.71 5.94 -0.76
N LEU A 54 2.80 5.81 -0.01
CA LEU A 54 3.24 6.80 0.99
C LEU A 54 4.33 7.72 0.46
N THR A 55 4.71 7.62 -0.82
CA THR A 55 5.64 8.57 -1.44
C THR A 55 5.00 9.97 -1.49
N PRO A 56 5.77 11.05 -1.22
CA PRO A 56 5.22 12.40 -1.18
C PRO A 56 4.56 12.87 -2.50
N ASP A 57 4.97 12.27 -3.61
CA ASP A 57 4.56 12.60 -4.98
C ASP A 57 3.65 11.53 -5.62
N PHE A 58 3.27 10.48 -4.88
CA PHE A 58 2.49 9.33 -5.37
C PHE A 58 3.09 8.65 -6.61
N ALA A 59 4.42 8.64 -6.66
CA ALA A 59 5.18 8.15 -7.79
C ALA A 59 5.98 6.91 -7.40
N SER A 60 5.39 6.03 -6.57
CA SER A 60 5.95 4.71 -6.33
C SER A 60 6.23 4.01 -7.67
N ASN A 61 7.44 3.48 -7.82
CA ASN A 61 8.00 2.89 -9.04
C ASN A 61 8.51 3.84 -10.14
N GLU A 62 8.54 5.16 -9.94
CA GLU A 62 9.17 6.10 -10.88
C GLU A 62 10.66 6.34 -10.58
N SER A 63 11.43 6.86 -11.53
CA SER A 63 12.90 7.00 -11.37
C SER A 63 13.36 8.16 -10.48
N HIS A 64 12.50 9.14 -10.20
CA HIS A 64 12.86 10.29 -9.38
C HIS A 64 12.80 9.97 -7.88
N THR A 65 13.67 10.62 -7.11
CA THR A 65 13.78 10.41 -5.66
C THR A 65 13.19 11.60 -4.93
N SER A 66 12.17 11.35 -4.11
CA SER A 66 11.67 12.33 -3.13
C SER A 66 12.53 12.27 -1.86
N VAL A 67 12.49 13.32 -1.04
CA VAL A 67 13.22 13.35 0.24
C VAL A 67 12.67 12.30 1.19
N ASN A 68 13.55 11.45 1.73
CA ASN A 68 13.19 10.45 2.74
C ASN A 68 12.63 11.14 3.99
N LYS A 69 11.51 10.62 4.50
CA LYS A 69 10.87 11.09 5.73
C LYS A 69 10.73 9.93 6.70
N ILE A 70 11.19 10.13 7.93
CA ILE A 70 11.02 9.19 9.03
C ILE A 70 9.74 9.52 9.78
N GLY A 71 8.98 8.50 10.16
CA GLY A 71 7.74 8.67 10.91
C GLY A 71 7.19 7.35 11.42
N ASN A 72 6.15 7.45 12.25
CA ASN A 72 5.41 6.29 12.74
C ASN A 72 4.16 6.05 11.90
N ILE A 73 3.83 4.78 11.65
CA ILE A 73 2.61 4.37 10.97
C ILE A 73 1.68 3.74 12.00
N SER A 74 0.44 4.26 12.09
CA SER A 74 -0.65 3.62 12.84
C SER A 74 -1.70 3.13 11.86
N ILE A 75 -2.18 1.91 12.04
CA ILE A 75 -3.20 1.29 11.19
C ILE A 75 -4.41 1.00 12.04
N ASP A 76 -5.52 1.67 11.73
CA ASP A 76 -6.80 1.47 12.40
C ASP A 76 -7.73 0.66 11.49
N LEU A 77 -8.24 -0.47 12.00
CA LEU A 77 -9.17 -1.35 11.29
C LEU A 77 -10.44 -1.53 12.12
N LYS A 78 -11.59 -1.50 11.44
CA LYS A 78 -12.89 -1.77 12.04
C LYS A 78 -13.64 -2.80 11.22
N PHE A 79 -14.06 -3.88 11.88
CA PHE A 79 -14.94 -4.88 11.30
C PHE A 79 -16.40 -4.53 11.58
N LYS A 80 -17.28 -4.76 10.61
CA LYS A 80 -18.72 -4.50 10.73
C LYS A 80 -19.36 -5.41 11.79
N GLU A 81 -18.96 -6.67 11.78
CA GLU A 81 -19.39 -7.70 12.72
C GLU A 81 -18.19 -8.15 13.58
N ALA A 82 -18.46 -8.77 14.71
CA ALA A 82 -17.42 -9.41 15.51
C ALA A 82 -16.77 -10.55 14.72
N LEU A 83 -15.43 -10.62 14.77
CA LEU A 83 -14.69 -11.71 14.15
C LEU A 83 -15.00 -13.04 14.85
N SER A 84 -15.31 -14.07 14.07
CA SER A 84 -15.56 -15.42 14.61
C SER A 84 -14.29 -16.12 15.10
N GLU A 85 -13.13 -15.64 14.63
CA GLU A 85 -11.82 -16.21 14.93
C GLU A 85 -10.74 -15.12 14.98
N THR A 86 -9.60 -15.45 15.57
CA THR A 86 -8.43 -14.56 15.56
C THR A 86 -7.87 -14.45 14.16
N VAL A 87 -7.71 -13.21 13.68
CA VAL A 87 -7.09 -12.91 12.38
C VAL A 87 -5.72 -12.29 12.56
N SER A 88 -4.82 -12.51 11.62
CA SER A 88 -3.53 -11.82 11.55
C SER A 88 -3.55 -10.78 10.44
N LEU A 89 -3.06 -9.58 10.75
CA LEU A 89 -2.78 -8.56 9.74
C LEU A 89 -1.34 -8.70 9.29
N VAL A 90 -1.14 -9.00 8.00
CA VAL A 90 0.20 -8.99 7.39
C VAL A 90 0.40 -7.63 6.74
N VAL A 91 1.48 -6.95 7.15
CA VAL A 91 1.88 -5.65 6.59
C VAL A 91 3.18 -5.83 5.85
N TYR A 92 3.20 -5.44 4.57
CA TYR A 92 4.39 -5.39 3.74
C TYR A 92 4.70 -3.92 3.42
N ALA A 93 5.93 -3.49 3.68
CA ALA A 93 6.38 -2.15 3.41
C ALA A 93 7.57 -2.20 2.44
N GLU A 94 7.51 -1.40 1.40
CA GLU A 94 8.60 -1.15 0.46
C GLU A 94 9.05 0.30 0.59
N PHE A 95 10.35 0.52 0.69
CA PHE A 95 10.94 1.85 0.81
C PHE A 95 12.35 1.85 0.20
N ARG A 96 12.84 3.05 -0.14
CA ARG A 96 14.16 3.23 -0.74
C ARG A 96 15.21 3.51 0.33
N ASN A 97 16.21 2.65 0.38
CA ASN A 97 17.40 2.87 1.20
C ASN A 97 18.50 3.51 0.35
N THR A 98 19.24 4.44 0.95
CA THR A 98 20.40 5.09 0.32
C THR A 98 21.68 4.48 0.84
N ILE A 99 22.58 4.09 -0.07
CA ILE A 99 23.95 3.70 0.24
C ILE A 99 24.86 4.78 -0.32
N GLU A 100 25.54 5.52 0.56
CA GLU A 100 26.52 6.54 0.19
C GLU A 100 27.93 5.98 0.38
N ILE A 101 28.77 6.13 -0.65
CA ILE A 101 30.18 5.75 -0.60
C ILE A 101 31.00 7.02 -0.83
N ASP A 102 31.77 7.41 0.18
CA ASP A 102 32.59 8.60 0.08
C ASP A 102 33.92 8.34 -0.66
N ARG A 103 34.71 9.40 -0.85
CA ARG A 103 36.03 9.31 -1.50
C ARG A 103 37.02 8.42 -0.75
N SER A 104 36.85 8.26 0.56
CA SER A 104 37.67 7.40 1.42
C SER A 104 37.22 5.92 1.40
N ARG A 105 36.16 5.60 0.65
CA ARG A 105 35.48 4.30 0.62
C ARG A 105 34.75 3.96 1.93
N SER A 106 34.42 4.97 2.73
CA SER A 106 33.51 4.80 3.85
C SER A 106 32.10 4.61 3.30
N VAL A 107 31.37 3.64 3.85
CA VAL A 107 30.02 3.27 3.43
C VAL A 107 29.03 3.73 4.50
N PHE A 108 28.07 4.56 4.10
CA PHE A 108 26.98 5.04 4.95
C PHE A 108 25.66 4.48 4.40
N ILE A 109 24.81 3.98 5.30
CA ILE A 109 23.56 3.31 4.95
C ILE A 109 22.43 3.94 5.75
N ASP A 110 21.35 4.28 5.04
CA ASP A 110 20.03 4.60 5.60
C ASP A 110 19.26 3.29 5.84
N TYR A 111 18.74 3.09 7.07
CA TYR A 111 18.04 1.87 7.52
C TYR A 111 16.56 2.12 7.77
#